data_AF-A0A2D4INT8-F1
#
_entry.id   AF-A0A2D4INT8-F1
#
_cell.length_a   1.000
_cell.length_b   1.000
_cell.length_c   1.000
_cell.angle_alpha   90.00
_cell.angle_beta   90.00
_cell.angle_gamma   90.00
#
_symmetry.space_group_name_H-M   'P 1'
#
loop_
_entity.id
_entity.type
_entity.pdbx_description
1 polymer ?
#
loop_
_entity_poly.entity_id
_entity_poly.type
_entity_poly.pdbx_seq_one_letter_code
_entity_poly.pdbx_strand_id
1 'polypeptide(L)'
;VKCVSNLGDVVDDEECNMKLRPNDIENCDMGPCAKSWFLTEWSDRCSAECGSGVRTRSVVCMTNHISSLPLEGCGHNRPTESTPCDNGPCLGKVEWFAGSWTQCSVECGSGSQQREIICIRKMENQFEMLNPHECAFLQRPPRQQTCYLKPCGAK
;
A
#
# COMPACT_ATOMS: atom_id res chain seq x y z
N VAL A 1 -32.70 24.16 20.57
CA VAL A 1 -33.28 25.50 20.36
C VAL A 1 -32.96 26.39 21.56
N LYS A 2 -32.81 27.71 21.40
CA LYS A 2 -32.59 28.66 22.52
C LYS A 2 -33.53 29.85 22.39
N CYS A 3 -33.99 30.39 23.51
CA CYS A 3 -34.73 31.65 23.50
C CYS A 3 -33.80 32.82 23.19
N VAL A 4 -34.18 33.65 22.21
CA VAL A 4 -33.38 34.79 21.74
C VAL A 4 -34.27 36.03 21.64
N SER A 5 -33.79 37.16 22.17
CA SER A 5 -34.49 38.44 22.13
C SER A 5 -34.48 39.06 20.73
N ASN A 6 -35.24 40.14 20.52
CA ASN A 6 -35.23 40.90 19.26
C ASN A 6 -33.89 41.60 18.96
N LEU A 7 -32.99 41.68 19.94
CA LEU A 7 -31.64 42.22 19.82
C LEU A 7 -30.58 41.13 19.53
N GLY A 8 -30.98 39.86 19.55
CA GLY A 8 -30.09 38.72 19.28
C GLY A 8 -29.44 38.12 20.53
N ASP A 9 -29.75 38.61 21.72
CA ASP A 9 -29.22 38.08 22.99
C ASP A 9 -29.96 36.81 23.40
N VAL A 10 -29.22 35.82 23.92
CA VAL A 10 -29.80 34.60 24.48
C VAL A 10 -30.36 34.92 25.86
N VAL A 11 -31.65 34.70 26.04
CA VAL A 11 -32.37 35.00 27.29
C VAL A 11 -32.94 33.72 27.90
N ASP A 12 -33.59 33.86 29.06
CA ASP A 12 -34.23 32.72 29.73
C ASP A 12 -35.40 32.15 28.93
N ASP A 13 -35.59 30.84 28.98
CA ASP A 13 -36.63 30.13 28.22
C ASP A 13 -38.05 30.54 28.64
N GLU A 14 -38.25 31.07 29.86
CA GLU A 14 -39.53 31.59 30.34
C GLU A 14 -39.98 32.88 29.61
N GLU A 15 -39.03 33.65 29.06
CA GLU A 15 -39.34 34.84 28.26
C GLU A 15 -39.87 34.48 26.85
N CYS A 16 -39.62 33.24 26.41
CA CYS A 16 -40.15 32.72 25.16
C CYS A 16 -41.49 32.01 25.38
N ASN A 17 -42.40 32.20 24.42
CA ASN A 17 -43.64 31.43 24.40
C ASN A 17 -43.34 29.95 24.05
N MET A 18 -43.42 29.08 25.05
CA MET A 18 -43.18 27.64 24.91
C MET A 18 -44.11 26.95 23.89
N LYS A 19 -45.29 27.50 23.58
CA LYS A 19 -46.17 26.97 22.52
C LYS A 19 -45.64 27.23 21.11
N LEU A 20 -44.76 28.21 20.96
CA LEU A 20 -44.11 28.57 19.70
C LEU A 20 -42.68 28.03 19.62
N ARG A 21 -42.23 27.28 20.63
CA ARG A 21 -40.91 26.65 20.64
C ARG A 21 -40.78 25.76 19.40
N PRO A 22 -39.86 26.10 18.46
CA PRO A 22 -39.59 25.24 17.32
C PRO A 22 -39.17 23.85 17.79
N ASN A 23 -39.48 22.83 16.99
CA ASN A 23 -39.04 21.48 17.28
C ASN A 23 -37.50 21.45 17.33
N ASP A 24 -36.95 21.05 18.47
CA ASP A 24 -35.51 20.90 18.71
C ASP A 24 -35.03 19.46 18.53
N ILE A 25 -35.94 18.57 18.16
CA ILE A 25 -35.68 17.16 17.89
C ILE A 25 -35.95 16.90 16.41
N GLU A 26 -34.88 16.75 15.66
CA GLU A 26 -34.93 16.25 14.29
C GLU A 26 -34.65 14.75 14.30
N ASN A 27 -35.38 14.01 13.47
CA ASN A 27 -35.12 12.58 13.32
C ASN A 27 -33.80 12.39 12.57
N CYS A 28 -32.81 11.80 13.24
CA CYS A 28 -31.49 11.53 12.67
C CYS A 28 -31.43 10.24 11.84
N ASP A 29 -32.57 9.66 11.44
CA ASP A 29 -32.60 8.61 10.42
C ASP A 29 -32.10 9.18 9.09
N MET A 30 -30.87 8.80 8.75
CA MET A 30 -30.12 9.12 7.53
C MET A 30 -30.73 8.49 6.27
N GLY A 31 -32.05 8.47 6.13
CA GLY A 31 -32.77 7.91 5.00
C GLY A 31 -32.49 6.41 4.76
N PRO A 32 -32.85 5.86 3.59
CA PRO A 32 -32.53 4.46 3.26
C PRO A 32 -31.03 4.22 3.34
N CYS A 33 -30.64 3.20 4.10
CA CYS A 33 -29.27 2.77 4.42
C CYS A 33 -28.27 3.05 3.28
N ALA A 34 -27.59 4.20 3.32
CA ALA A 34 -26.72 4.63 2.24
C ALA A 34 -25.47 3.74 2.17
N LYS A 35 -25.29 3.07 1.02
CA LYS A 35 -24.05 2.37 0.69
C LYS A 35 -22.92 3.39 0.59
N SER A 36 -21.90 3.27 1.43
CA SER A 36 -20.79 4.22 1.46
C SER A 36 -19.44 3.51 1.53
N TRP A 37 -18.41 4.23 1.10
CA TRP A 37 -17.03 3.78 1.18
C TRP A 37 -16.49 3.97 2.59
N PHE A 38 -15.97 2.89 3.17
CA PHE A 38 -15.26 2.92 4.42
C PHE A 38 -13.80 2.59 4.19
N LEU A 39 -12.95 3.32 4.89
CA LEU A 39 -11.51 3.26 4.73
C LEU A 39 -10.87 3.01 6.09
N THR A 40 -9.84 2.19 6.12
CA THR A 40 -8.95 2.16 7.28
C THR A 40 -7.98 3.34 7.21
N GLU A 41 -7.27 3.57 8.32
CA GLU A 41 -6.03 4.34 8.27
C GLU A 41 -5.03 3.70 7.30
N TRP A 42 -4.13 4.53 6.80
CA TRP A 42 -2.99 4.06 6.00
C TRP A 42 -2.08 3.18 6.85
N SER A 43 -1.38 2.26 6.19
CA SER A 43 -0.33 1.47 6.83
C SER A 43 0.69 2.39 7.51
N ASP A 44 1.00 2.11 8.77
CA ASP A 44 1.93 2.92 9.58
C ASP A 44 3.32 3.03 8.94
N ARG A 45 3.69 2.03 8.14
CA ARG A 45 4.98 1.94 7.44
C ARG A 45 4.78 1.96 5.93
N CYS A 46 5.76 2.55 5.24
CA CYS A 46 5.92 2.44 3.80
C CYS A 46 6.34 1.00 3.44
N SER A 47 5.97 0.51 2.26
CA SER A 47 6.38 -0.82 1.77
C SER A 47 7.90 -0.95 1.59
N ALA A 48 8.59 0.18 1.41
CA ALA A 48 10.04 0.24 1.27
C ALA A 48 10.65 0.85 2.54
N GLU A 49 11.75 0.28 3.04
CA GLU A 49 12.50 0.83 4.19
C GLU A 49 13.24 2.13 3.84
N CYS A 50 13.56 2.31 2.56
CA CYS A 50 14.20 3.47 1.98
C CYS A 50 13.72 3.61 0.53
N GLY A 51 13.81 4.81 -0.01
CA GLY A 51 13.41 5.17 -1.35
C GLY A 51 11.89 5.19 -1.51
N SER A 52 11.47 5.11 -2.77
CA SER A 52 10.06 5.10 -3.14
C SER A 52 9.40 3.77 -2.78
N GLY A 53 8.23 3.86 -2.14
CA GLY A 53 7.37 2.74 -1.85
C GLY A 53 5.90 3.17 -1.86
N VAL A 54 5.04 2.33 -1.28
CA VAL A 54 3.61 2.60 -1.15
C VAL A 54 3.12 2.33 0.27
N ARG A 55 2.17 3.15 0.73
CA ARG A 55 1.32 2.83 1.88
C ARG A 55 -0.01 2.33 1.38
N THR A 56 -0.56 1.34 2.07
CA THR A 56 -1.84 0.72 1.69
C THR A 56 -2.89 0.92 2.77
N ARG A 57 -4.16 0.90 2.39
CA ARG A 57 -5.30 0.91 3.31
C ARG A 57 -6.41 0.03 2.76
N SER A 58 -7.27 -0.48 3.62
CA SER A 58 -8.46 -1.22 3.17
C SER A 58 -9.54 -0.24 2.72
N VAL A 59 -10.18 -0.53 1.60
CA VAL A 59 -11.31 0.23 1.05
C VAL A 59 -12.46 -0.75 0.84
N VAL A 60 -13.52 -0.62 1.64
CA VAL A 60 -14.66 -1.55 1.62
C VAL A 60 -15.97 -0.78 1.41
N CYS A 61 -16.84 -1.34 0.58
CA CYS A 61 -18.21 -0.89 0.43
C CYS A 61 -19.07 -1.63 1.46
N MET A 62 -19.73 -0.89 2.36
CA MET A 62 -20.57 -1.50 3.39
C MET A 62 -22.00 -0.96 3.32
N THR A 63 -22.96 -1.81 3.66
CA THR A 63 -24.35 -1.45 3.97
C THR A 63 -24.68 -2.07 5.33
N ASN A 64 -25.30 -1.33 6.26
CA ASN A 64 -25.62 -1.73 7.64
C ASN A 64 -25.27 -3.18 8.03
N HIS A 65 -24.08 -3.34 8.63
CA HIS A 65 -23.54 -4.58 9.23
C HIS A 65 -23.03 -5.67 8.28
N ILE A 66 -23.13 -5.50 6.96
CA ILE A 66 -22.66 -6.48 5.98
C ILE A 66 -21.67 -5.83 5.01
N SER A 67 -20.44 -6.35 4.98
CA SER A 67 -19.50 -6.08 3.90
C SER A 67 -19.98 -6.82 2.67
N SER A 68 -20.52 -6.11 1.67
CA SER A 68 -20.95 -6.73 0.42
C SER A 68 -19.77 -6.78 -0.55
N LEU A 69 -19.23 -7.98 -0.76
CA LEU A 69 -18.57 -8.34 -2.02
C LEU A 69 -19.68 -8.98 -2.86
N PRO A 70 -20.23 -8.31 -3.90
CA PRO A 70 -19.55 -7.35 -4.78
C PRO A 70 -19.83 -5.87 -4.48
N LEU A 71 -18.95 -5.00 -4.97
CA LEU A 71 -18.87 -3.52 -4.79
C LEU A 71 -20.05 -2.74 -5.42
N GLU A 72 -21.15 -3.41 -5.75
CA GLU A 72 -22.28 -2.85 -6.48
C GLU A 72 -23.10 -1.92 -5.55
N GLY A 73 -23.03 -0.62 -5.84
CA GLY A 73 -23.89 0.40 -5.23
C GLY A 73 -23.20 1.47 -4.38
N CYS A 74 -21.88 1.44 -4.17
CA CYS A 74 -21.12 2.55 -3.55
C CYS A 74 -20.69 3.65 -4.56
N GLY A 75 -21.13 3.56 -5.83
CA GLY A 75 -20.77 4.48 -6.91
C GLY A 75 -19.38 4.22 -7.49
N HIS A 76 -19.06 4.88 -8.60
CA HIS A 76 -17.81 4.66 -9.36
C HIS A 76 -16.56 5.33 -8.76
N ASN A 77 -16.74 6.22 -7.77
CA ASN A 77 -15.65 6.98 -7.16
C ASN A 77 -14.98 6.21 -6.02
N ARG A 78 -14.52 4.97 -6.29
CA ARG A 78 -13.80 4.16 -5.30
C ARG A 78 -12.50 4.86 -4.90
N PRO A 79 -12.30 5.16 -3.61
CA PRO A 79 -11.04 5.72 -3.15
C PRO A 79 -9.85 4.79 -3.40
N THR A 80 -8.66 5.36 -3.57
CA THR A 80 -7.44 4.58 -3.76
C THR A 80 -7.07 3.83 -2.48
N GLU A 81 -6.67 2.58 -2.65
CA GLU A 81 -6.16 1.70 -1.60
C GLU A 81 -4.63 1.79 -1.44
N SER A 82 -3.95 2.52 -2.32
CA SER A 82 -2.50 2.73 -2.31
C SER A 82 -2.15 4.20 -2.51
N THR A 83 -1.13 4.67 -1.80
CA THR A 83 -0.55 6.01 -1.96
C THR A 83 0.98 5.93 -1.96
N PRO A 84 1.70 6.73 -2.78
CA PRO A 84 3.16 6.75 -2.76
C PRO A 84 3.70 7.28 -1.43
N CYS A 85 4.85 6.76 -1.03
CA CYS A 85 5.67 7.28 0.06
C CYS A 85 7.15 7.26 -0.34
N ASP A 86 7.92 8.16 0.25
CA ASP A 86 9.37 8.20 0.08
C ASP A 86 10.02 8.19 1.48
N ASN A 87 10.87 7.19 1.72
CA ASN A 87 11.61 7.04 2.97
C ASN A 87 13.06 7.57 2.85
N GLY A 88 13.36 8.38 1.84
CA GLY A 88 14.67 8.97 1.63
C GLY A 88 15.65 8.03 0.95
N PRO A 89 16.88 8.45 0.63
CA PRO A 89 17.74 7.68 -0.25
C PRO A 89 18.26 6.38 0.41
N CYS A 90 18.37 5.30 -0.36
CA CYS A 90 18.86 3.98 0.09
C CYS A 90 20.39 3.89 0.26
N LEU A 91 21.04 4.97 0.70
CA LEU A 91 22.50 5.00 0.84
C LEU A 91 22.95 4.10 2.00
N GLY A 92 24.06 3.40 1.81
CA GLY A 92 24.64 2.53 2.81
C GLY A 92 23.98 1.16 2.95
N LYS A 93 22.83 0.92 2.30
CA LYS A 93 22.18 -0.40 2.30
C LYS A 93 23.03 -1.41 1.53
N VAL A 94 23.16 -2.60 2.11
CA VAL A 94 23.88 -3.73 1.52
C VAL A 94 22.90 -4.67 0.82
N GLU A 95 23.32 -5.26 -0.29
CA GLU A 95 22.53 -6.24 -1.04
C GLU A 95 23.41 -7.25 -1.80
N TRP A 96 22.83 -8.40 -2.10
CA TRP A 96 23.46 -9.37 -3.01
C TRP A 96 23.24 -8.93 -4.45
N PHE A 97 24.32 -8.55 -5.13
CA PHE A 97 24.29 -8.36 -6.57
C PHE A 97 24.54 -9.68 -7.27
N ALA A 98 23.62 -10.05 -8.16
CA ALA A 98 23.74 -11.22 -9.00
C ALA A 98 24.02 -10.78 -10.44
N GLY A 99 25.20 -11.14 -10.94
CA GLY A 99 25.59 -10.83 -12.31
C GLY A 99 24.75 -11.57 -13.36
N SER A 100 25.05 -11.29 -14.63
CA SER A 100 24.48 -12.02 -15.75
C SER A 100 24.86 -13.50 -15.69
N TRP A 101 23.94 -14.36 -16.14
CA TRP A 101 24.25 -15.76 -16.35
C TRP A 101 25.29 -15.94 -17.46
N THR A 102 26.20 -16.90 -17.27
CA THR A 102 27.09 -17.37 -18.32
C THR A 102 26.30 -18.01 -19.45
N GLN A 103 26.96 -18.25 -20.58
CA GLN A 103 26.40 -19.11 -21.61
C GLN A 103 26.08 -20.50 -21.02
N CYS A 104 25.03 -21.12 -21.56
CA CYS A 104 24.67 -22.48 -21.21
C CYS A 104 25.83 -23.43 -21.51
N SER A 105 26.07 -24.39 -20.62
CA SER A 105 27.17 -25.38 -20.76
C SER A 105 27.04 -26.31 -21.97
N VAL A 106 25.90 -26.26 -22.67
CA VAL A 106 25.58 -27.06 -23.85
C VAL A 106 25.06 -26.15 -24.95
N GLU A 107 25.08 -26.62 -26.20
CA GLU A 107 24.52 -25.91 -27.35
C GLU A 107 23.11 -26.41 -27.74
N CYS A 108 22.68 -27.53 -27.17
CA CYS A 108 21.35 -28.13 -27.34
C CYS A 108 20.95 -28.94 -26.09
N GLY A 109 19.66 -29.13 -25.87
CA GLY A 109 19.14 -29.89 -24.74
C GLY A 109 19.22 -29.14 -23.41
N SER A 110 19.34 -29.88 -22.31
CA SER A 110 19.41 -29.32 -20.95
C SER A 110 20.86 -29.19 -20.48
N GLY A 111 21.25 -28.02 -20.01
CA GLY A 111 22.57 -27.74 -19.46
C GLY A 111 22.52 -26.92 -18.17
N SER A 112 23.66 -26.37 -17.78
CA SER A 112 23.78 -25.47 -16.64
C SER A 112 24.41 -24.13 -17.04
N GLN A 113 24.01 -23.07 -16.36
CA GLN A 113 24.64 -21.76 -16.43
C GLN A 113 24.98 -21.27 -15.02
N GLN A 114 26.04 -20.48 -14.89
CA GLN A 114 26.54 -19.95 -13.62
C GLN A 114 26.53 -18.43 -13.64
N ARG A 115 26.59 -17.79 -12.48
CA ARG A 115 26.77 -16.34 -12.38
C ARG A 115 27.55 -15.98 -11.13
N GLU A 116 28.22 -14.85 -11.19
CA GLU A 116 28.88 -14.27 -10.02
C GLU A 116 27.86 -13.64 -9.08
N ILE A 117 28.10 -13.81 -7.77
CA ILE A 117 27.28 -13.24 -6.71
C ILE A 117 28.21 -12.56 -5.72
N ILE A 118 28.05 -11.24 -5.61
CA ILE A 118 28.90 -10.39 -4.79
C ILE A 118 28.04 -9.57 -3.83
N CYS A 119 28.57 -9.28 -2.64
CA CYS A 119 27.93 -8.38 -1.71
C CYS A 119 28.33 -6.95 -2.07
N ILE A 120 27.36 -6.06 -2.21
CA ILE A 120 27.61 -4.66 -2.55
C ILE A 120 26.90 -3.73 -1.58
N ARG A 121 27.43 -2.52 -1.44
CA ARG A 121 26.78 -1.40 -0.77
C ARG A 121 26.45 -0.30 -1.78
N LYS A 122 25.21 0.18 -1.75
CA LYS A 122 24.78 1.31 -2.59
C LYS A 122 25.27 2.63 -1.99
N MET A 123 26.05 3.37 -2.76
CA MET A 123 26.46 4.75 -2.48
C MET A 123 25.73 5.67 -3.46
N GLU A 124 25.96 7.00 -3.40
CA GLU A 124 25.17 7.96 -4.19
C GLU A 124 25.19 7.67 -5.69
N ASN A 125 26.37 7.42 -6.26
CA ASN A 125 26.55 7.16 -7.69
C ASN A 125 27.47 5.97 -7.98
N GLN A 126 27.73 5.14 -6.98
CA GLN A 126 28.64 4.00 -7.11
C GLN A 126 28.20 2.83 -6.24
N PHE A 127 28.77 1.67 -6.53
CA PHE A 127 28.63 0.48 -5.71
C PHE A 127 30.00 0.11 -5.14
N GLU A 128 30.03 -0.16 -3.84
CA GLU A 128 31.22 -0.66 -3.17
C GLU A 128 31.10 -2.17 -3.01
N MET A 129 32.10 -2.93 -3.47
CA MET A 129 32.16 -4.37 -3.23
C MET A 129 32.59 -4.62 -1.78
N LEU A 130 31.79 -5.41 -1.06
CA LEU A 130 32.01 -5.76 0.33
C LEU A 130 32.38 -7.23 0.52
N ASN A 131 32.81 -7.56 1.74
CA ASN A 131 32.97 -8.95 2.13
C ASN A 131 31.60 -9.67 2.13
N PRO A 132 31.50 -10.91 1.61
CA PRO A 132 30.26 -11.71 1.62
C PRO A 132 29.55 -11.82 2.98
N HIS A 133 30.28 -11.70 4.10
CA HIS A 133 29.69 -11.75 5.44
C HIS A 133 28.78 -10.55 5.74
N GLU A 134 29.02 -9.39 5.12
CA GLU A 134 28.18 -8.19 5.28
C GLU A 134 26.75 -8.39 4.75
N CYS A 135 26.54 -9.31 3.80
CA CYS A 135 25.23 -9.64 3.26
C CYS A 135 24.67 -10.98 3.81
N ALA A 136 25.31 -11.58 4.82
CA ALA A 136 24.96 -12.94 5.29
C ALA A 136 23.53 -13.06 5.87
N PHE A 137 22.96 -11.95 6.35
CA PHE A 137 21.58 -11.89 6.85
C PHE A 137 20.53 -11.77 5.74
N LEU A 138 20.95 -11.55 4.50
CA LEU A 138 20.07 -11.44 3.33
C LEU A 138 19.97 -12.78 2.60
N GLN A 139 18.82 -13.02 1.96
CA GLN A 139 18.64 -14.19 1.11
C GLN A 139 19.63 -14.17 -0.07
N ARG A 140 20.55 -15.14 -0.09
CA ARG A 140 21.54 -15.27 -1.15
C ARG A 140 20.92 -15.86 -2.43
N PRO A 141 21.03 -15.20 -3.59
CA PRO A 141 20.53 -15.74 -4.85
C PRO A 141 21.26 -17.05 -5.28
N PRO A 142 20.67 -17.85 -6.18
CA PRO A 142 21.33 -19.05 -6.70
C PRO A 142 22.49 -18.68 -7.64
N ARG A 143 23.64 -19.35 -7.47
CA ARG A 143 24.85 -19.19 -8.31
C ARG A 143 24.83 -20.00 -9.59
N GLN A 144 23.95 -21.00 -9.65
CA GLN A 144 23.81 -21.94 -10.76
C GLN A 144 22.32 -22.16 -11.00
N GLN A 145 21.94 -22.27 -12.27
CA GLN A 145 20.60 -22.70 -12.66
C GLN A 145 20.67 -23.57 -13.92
N THR A 146 19.61 -24.33 -14.13
CA THR A 146 19.43 -25.11 -15.36
C THR A 146 19.10 -24.16 -16.52
N CYS A 147 19.65 -24.46 -17.70
CA CYS A 147 19.27 -23.83 -18.96
C CYS A 147 18.70 -24.89 -19.90
N TYR A 148 17.69 -24.50 -20.68
CA TYR A 148 17.04 -25.35 -21.65
C TYR A 148 17.19 -24.73 -23.03
N LEU A 149 17.92 -25.41 -23.90
CA LEU A 149 18.08 -25.06 -25.30
C LEU A 149 17.24 -25.96 -26.18
N LYS A 150 17.20 -25.65 -27.47
CA LYS A 150 16.56 -26.49 -28.49
C LYS A 150 17.01 -27.95 -28.36
N PRO A 151 16.12 -28.93 -28.59
CA PRO A 151 16.49 -30.34 -28.59
C PRO A 151 17.70 -30.60 -29.49
N CYS A 152 18.59 -31.49 -29.06
CA CYS A 152 19.67 -31.95 -29.90
C CYS A 152 19.08 -32.69 -31.11
N GLY A 153 19.65 -32.46 -32.29
CA GLY A 153 19.15 -33.07 -33.53
C GLY A 153 19.13 -34.59 -33.41
N ALA A 154 17.93 -35.16 -33.39
CA ALA A 154 17.74 -36.55 -33.75
C ALA A 154 18.09 -36.67 -35.23
N LYS A 155 19.11 -37.45 -35.56
CA LYS A 155 19.37 -37.88 -36.93
C LYS A 155 18.37 -38.95 -37.33
#